data_AF-U7PH06-F1
#
_entry.id   AF-U7PH06-F1
#
_cell.length_a   1.000
_cell.length_b   1.000
_cell.length_c   1.000
_cell.angle_alpha   90.00
_cell.angle_beta   90.00
_cell.angle_gamma   90.00
#
_symmetry.space_group_name_H-M   'P 1'
#
loop_
_entity.id
_entity.type
_entity.pdbx_description
1 polymer ?
#
loop_
_entity_poly.entity_id
_entity_poly.type
_entity_poly.pdbx_seq_one_letter_code
_entity_poly.pdbx_strand_id
1 'polypeptide(L)'
;MPTVLLLLLGLFIVVAASSMRRLVTGALASIPGPRFAALSRVWYAYQVRNGRLLQLAKTLHKKYGPAVRVAPNEVWFDSQEAFRVIYISTVLFHPEMDWRKPSELSFPDTLDLLSERDMKRYRQQRRLIGPVYHETNVAKFGSAVDGVLDRAVAELRSLNGAEVDLKEWMHIVAVECLGAVVLGWSPKFLPAHSDFGSSSASYYNWRRKSVFGLFPGCVVAEFLCGGRGWVIRPFAAVWRLGYETRAGFRNFFTGLGQRVAARVRKAKRAAAEAAEKAEKAEKEGKVAGQSSPTPKPANRDLMADLIDLHRTKPDFNDTYLRRMAITNFGAGHETMCSALTAAVAMIGSHPDAFQTVADEVRALKGNNKTICSARDAMAKVPFTAASIKEAQRLHPAIGMSLSRVVPDGPPVELHGHVLPPGTIVGCSPPALHRNRQVFGQDADEFRPGRWLDAQRKEELDPLQRRLMERINLTWGGGARTCPGRYLAELIVYKAVVALVRNFDIEATMPAEEDIRYYFLAMLNGARARFHVRDAGTRRRKDSLNTV
;
A
#
# COMPACT_ATOMS: atom_id res chain seq x y z
N MET A 1 3.48 15.13 -52.63
CA MET A 1 2.16 14.67 -52.18
C MET A 1 1.94 13.16 -52.28
N PRO A 2 2.21 12.46 -53.41
CA PRO A 2 1.95 11.01 -53.50
C PRO A 2 2.77 10.17 -52.50
N THR A 3 4.00 10.58 -52.17
CA THR A 3 4.84 9.91 -51.17
C THR A 3 4.26 9.93 -49.76
N VAL A 4 3.70 11.06 -49.32
CA VAL A 4 3.05 11.18 -48.01
C VAL A 4 1.80 10.31 -47.95
N LEU A 5 1.00 10.29 -49.02
CA LEU A 5 -0.20 9.45 -49.09
C LEU A 5 0.16 7.95 -49.06
N LEU A 6 1.20 7.54 -49.79
CA LEU A 6 1.71 6.15 -49.77
C LEU A 6 2.24 5.76 -48.38
N LEU A 7 2.95 6.66 -47.69
CA LEU A 7 3.42 6.42 -46.32
C LEU A 7 2.26 6.31 -45.32
N LEU A 8 1.24 7.16 -45.43
CA LEU A 8 0.04 7.08 -44.59
C LEU A 8 -0.76 5.80 -44.86
N LEU A 9 -0.91 5.40 -46.13
CA LEU A 9 -1.56 4.15 -46.50
C LEU A 9 -0.78 2.93 -46.00
N GLY A 10 0.55 2.94 -46.14
CA GLY A 10 1.42 1.87 -45.62
C GLY A 10 1.33 1.74 -44.09
N LEU A 11 1.35 2.87 -43.38
CA LEU A 11 1.14 2.89 -41.93
C LEU A 11 -0.25 2.36 -41.55
N PHE A 12 -1.29 2.75 -42.29
CA PHE A 12 -2.65 2.26 -42.07
C PHE A 12 -2.74 0.74 -42.25
N ILE A 13 -2.13 0.19 -43.31
CA ILE A 13 -2.10 -1.27 -43.56
C ILE A 13 -1.36 -1.99 -42.42
N VAL A 14 -0.22 -1.49 -41.94
CA VAL A 14 0.52 -2.09 -40.81
C VAL A 14 -0.29 -2.04 -39.52
N VAL A 15 -0.96 -0.92 -39.24
CA VAL A 15 -1.83 -0.78 -38.06
C VAL A 15 -3.05 -1.70 -38.17
N ALA A 16 -3.68 -1.80 -39.35
CA ALA A 16 -4.80 -2.69 -39.59
C ALA A 16 -4.40 -4.16 -39.47
N ALA A 17 -3.29 -4.58 -40.08
CA ALA A 17 -2.78 -5.95 -40.00
C ALA A 17 -2.37 -6.33 -38.58
N SER A 18 -1.70 -5.43 -37.85
CA SER A 18 -1.36 -5.67 -36.44
C SER A 18 -2.59 -5.72 -35.54
N SER A 19 -3.61 -4.92 -35.83
CA SER A 19 -4.91 -4.95 -35.15
C SER A 19 -5.66 -6.25 -35.41
N MET A 20 -5.72 -6.68 -36.68
CA MET A 20 -6.33 -7.95 -37.09
C MET A 20 -5.63 -9.13 -36.44
N ARG A 21 -4.30 -9.13 -36.45
CA ARG A 21 -3.49 -10.14 -35.73
C ARG A 21 -3.79 -10.15 -34.24
N ARG A 22 -3.96 -8.99 -33.60
CA ARG A 22 -4.25 -8.94 -32.16
C ARG A 22 -5.67 -9.40 -31.82
N LEU A 23 -6.64 -9.19 -32.72
CA LEU A 23 -8.05 -9.46 -32.49
C LEU A 23 -8.48 -10.88 -32.90
N VAL A 24 -7.90 -11.43 -33.96
CA VAL A 24 -8.41 -12.67 -34.58
C VAL A 24 -7.43 -13.83 -34.46
N THR A 25 -6.18 -13.63 -34.86
CA THR A 25 -5.18 -14.73 -34.95
C THR A 25 -4.15 -14.73 -33.81
N GLY A 26 -4.29 -13.80 -32.87
CA GLY A 26 -3.33 -13.61 -31.79
C GLY A 26 -3.49 -14.65 -30.69
N ALA A 27 -2.40 -15.01 -30.01
CA ALA A 27 -2.44 -15.98 -28.92
C ALA A 27 -3.45 -15.62 -27.79
N LEU A 28 -3.69 -14.32 -27.58
CA LEU A 28 -4.64 -13.81 -26.59
C LEU A 28 -6.02 -13.45 -27.20
N ALA A 29 -6.29 -13.81 -28.46
CA ALA A 29 -7.56 -13.48 -29.14
C ALA A 29 -8.75 -14.25 -28.55
N SER A 30 -8.52 -15.44 -28.00
CA SER A 30 -9.56 -16.26 -27.36
C SER A 30 -10.00 -15.73 -25.98
N ILE A 31 -9.24 -14.82 -25.37
CA ILE A 31 -9.54 -14.29 -24.04
C ILE A 31 -10.54 -13.13 -24.17
N PRO A 32 -11.70 -13.20 -23.48
CA PRO A 32 -12.72 -12.16 -23.58
C PRO A 32 -12.27 -10.85 -22.91
N GLY A 33 -12.87 -9.74 -23.36
CA GLY A 33 -12.61 -8.43 -22.76
C GLY A 33 -13.17 -7.27 -23.59
N PRO A 34 -12.96 -6.03 -23.15
CA PRO A 34 -13.35 -4.85 -23.92
C PRO A 34 -12.60 -4.81 -25.26
N ARG A 35 -13.31 -4.69 -26.39
CA ARG A 35 -12.73 -4.81 -27.74
C ARG A 35 -11.57 -3.85 -27.99
N PHE A 36 -11.68 -2.60 -27.53
CA PHE A 36 -10.61 -1.60 -27.66
C PHE A 36 -9.38 -1.88 -26.80
N ALA A 37 -9.53 -2.66 -25.73
CA ALA A 37 -8.43 -3.05 -24.87
C ALA A 37 -7.44 -3.99 -25.58
N ALA A 38 -7.93 -4.85 -26.48
CA ALA A 38 -7.07 -5.73 -27.28
C ALA A 38 -6.18 -4.99 -28.29
N LEU A 39 -6.57 -3.77 -28.70
CA LEU A 39 -5.87 -2.98 -29.71
C LEU A 39 -4.72 -2.16 -29.12
N SER A 40 -4.96 -1.48 -27.99
CA SER A 40 -3.97 -0.62 -27.36
C SER A 40 -4.21 -0.46 -25.87
N ARG A 41 -3.19 0.05 -25.16
CA ARG A 41 -3.30 0.43 -23.74
C ARG A 41 -4.11 1.70 -23.51
N VAL A 42 -4.54 2.40 -24.57
CA VAL A 42 -5.29 3.67 -24.46
C VAL A 42 -6.61 3.46 -23.73
N TRP A 43 -7.33 2.37 -24.01
CA TRP A 43 -8.55 2.04 -23.27
C TRP A 43 -8.27 1.94 -21.77
N TYR A 44 -7.25 1.16 -21.39
CA TYR A 44 -6.92 0.96 -19.98
C TYR A 44 -6.46 2.28 -19.33
N ALA A 45 -5.56 3.02 -19.98
CA ALA A 45 -5.09 4.32 -19.54
C ALA A 45 -6.23 5.34 -19.36
N TYR A 46 -7.25 5.30 -20.24
CA TYR A 46 -8.45 6.13 -20.10
C TYR A 46 -9.26 5.78 -18.84
N GLN A 47 -9.45 4.49 -18.56
CA GLN A 47 -10.15 4.06 -17.33
C GLN A 47 -9.37 4.45 -16.07
N VAL A 48 -8.05 4.27 -16.07
CA VAL A 48 -7.16 4.66 -14.96
C VAL A 48 -7.16 6.16 -14.76
N ARG A 49 -7.06 6.97 -15.82
CA ARG A 49 -7.13 8.45 -15.75
C ARG A 49 -8.38 8.93 -15.02
N ASN A 50 -9.49 8.24 -15.24
CA ASN A 50 -10.81 8.55 -14.68
C ASN A 50 -11.08 7.85 -13.34
N GLY A 51 -10.10 7.16 -12.75
CA GLY A 51 -10.20 6.56 -11.42
C GLY A 51 -11.16 5.37 -11.33
N ARG A 52 -11.46 4.71 -12.46
CA ARG A 52 -12.53 3.69 -12.54
C ARG A 52 -12.09 2.28 -12.09
N LEU A 53 -10.94 2.14 -11.42
CA LEU A 53 -10.41 0.82 -11.07
C LEU A 53 -11.32 0.05 -10.12
N LEU A 54 -11.98 0.70 -9.16
CA LEU A 54 -12.96 0.03 -8.30
C LEU A 54 -14.17 -0.48 -9.11
N GLN A 55 -14.71 0.37 -9.98
CA GLN A 55 -15.83 0.01 -10.85
C GLN A 55 -15.46 -1.18 -11.76
N LEU A 56 -14.28 -1.14 -12.38
CA LEU A 56 -13.79 -2.24 -13.21
C LEU A 56 -13.62 -3.53 -12.40
N ALA A 57 -13.05 -3.43 -11.20
CA ALA A 57 -12.89 -4.56 -10.30
C ALA A 57 -14.22 -5.24 -9.93
N LYS A 58 -15.30 -4.47 -9.80
CA LYS A 58 -16.65 -4.99 -9.51
C LYS A 58 -17.39 -5.55 -10.73
N THR A 59 -17.04 -5.14 -11.95
CA THR A 59 -17.87 -5.38 -13.15
C THR A 59 -17.22 -6.23 -14.22
N LEU A 60 -15.90 -6.14 -14.43
CA LEU A 60 -15.22 -6.82 -15.54
C LEU A 60 -15.38 -8.35 -15.46
N HIS A 61 -15.05 -8.93 -14.30
CA HIS A 61 -15.11 -10.38 -14.12
C HIS A 61 -16.54 -10.92 -14.09
N LYS A 62 -17.51 -10.13 -13.60
CA LYS A 62 -18.94 -10.46 -13.70
C LYS A 62 -19.40 -10.53 -15.16
N LYS A 63 -18.84 -9.71 -16.04
CA LYS A 63 -19.22 -9.61 -17.47
C LYS A 63 -18.46 -10.59 -18.38
N TYR A 64 -17.18 -10.81 -18.13
CA TYR A 64 -16.29 -11.53 -19.06
C TYR A 64 -15.76 -12.85 -18.49
N GLY A 65 -15.98 -13.13 -17.20
CA GLY A 65 -15.50 -14.34 -16.54
C GLY A 65 -14.14 -14.17 -15.83
N PRO A 66 -13.47 -15.28 -15.45
CA PRO A 66 -12.31 -15.26 -14.56
C PRO A 66 -11.03 -14.74 -15.22
N ALA A 67 -10.97 -14.67 -16.56
CA ALA A 67 -9.84 -14.15 -17.32
C ALA A 67 -10.32 -13.03 -18.25
N VAL A 68 -9.75 -11.82 -18.10
CA VAL A 68 -10.19 -10.64 -18.86
C VAL A 68 -9.01 -9.94 -19.51
N ARG A 69 -9.02 -9.83 -20.84
CA ARG A 69 -7.99 -9.11 -21.59
C ARG A 69 -8.23 -7.59 -21.49
N VAL A 70 -7.33 -6.90 -20.80
CA VAL A 70 -7.43 -5.44 -20.51
C VAL A 70 -6.39 -4.60 -21.27
N ALA A 71 -5.44 -5.25 -21.93
CA ALA A 71 -4.52 -4.62 -22.88
C ALA A 71 -4.09 -5.62 -23.97
N PRO A 72 -3.34 -5.20 -25.01
CA PRO A 72 -2.90 -6.11 -26.07
C PRO A 72 -2.15 -7.34 -25.57
N ASN A 73 -1.37 -7.18 -24.50
CA ASN A 73 -0.56 -8.22 -23.86
C ASN A 73 -0.82 -8.30 -22.34
N GLU A 74 -1.99 -7.88 -21.84
CA GLU A 74 -2.30 -7.91 -20.40
C GLU A 74 -3.66 -8.55 -20.12
N VAL A 75 -3.66 -9.51 -19.20
CA VAL A 75 -4.82 -10.29 -18.79
C VAL A 75 -4.97 -10.21 -17.28
N TRP A 76 -6.17 -9.88 -16.81
CA TRP A 76 -6.51 -9.86 -15.39
C TRP A 76 -7.28 -11.09 -15.00
N PHE A 77 -7.06 -11.53 -13.76
CA PHE A 77 -7.74 -12.67 -13.15
C PHE A 77 -8.30 -12.32 -11.77
N ASP A 78 -9.35 -13.02 -11.35
CA ASP A 78 -9.94 -12.88 -10.01
C ASP A 78 -10.19 -14.22 -9.29
N SER A 79 -9.55 -15.31 -9.74
CA SER A 79 -9.78 -16.66 -9.23
C SER A 79 -8.66 -17.19 -8.32
N GLN A 80 -8.98 -18.22 -7.53
CA GLN A 80 -8.01 -18.92 -6.68
C GLN A 80 -6.90 -19.61 -7.49
N GLU A 81 -7.25 -20.25 -8.61
CA GLU A 81 -6.30 -20.91 -9.50
C GLU A 81 -5.27 -19.93 -10.03
N ALA A 82 -5.73 -18.78 -10.55
CA ALA A 82 -4.85 -17.73 -11.04
C ALA A 82 -3.97 -17.17 -9.93
N PHE A 83 -4.50 -16.96 -8.72
CA PHE A 83 -3.70 -16.54 -7.57
C PHE A 83 -2.54 -17.50 -7.29
N ARG A 84 -2.79 -18.81 -7.31
CA ARG A 84 -1.75 -19.83 -7.07
C ARG A 84 -0.69 -19.80 -8.15
N VAL A 85 -1.08 -19.80 -9.43
CA VAL A 85 -0.14 -19.77 -10.55
C VAL A 85 0.68 -18.48 -10.55
N ILE A 86 0.04 -17.33 -10.32
CA ILE A 86 0.69 -16.02 -10.49
C ILE A 86 1.60 -15.67 -9.31
N TYR A 87 1.19 -15.96 -8.08
CA TYR A 87 1.87 -15.47 -6.88
C TYR A 87 2.55 -16.54 -6.04
N ILE A 88 2.12 -17.80 -6.12
CA ILE A 88 2.71 -18.88 -5.30
C ILE A 88 3.70 -19.70 -6.14
N SER A 89 3.34 -20.04 -7.39
CA SER A 89 4.15 -20.92 -8.21
C SER A 89 5.48 -20.26 -8.60
N THR A 90 6.56 -21.04 -8.62
CA THR A 90 7.89 -20.60 -9.06
C THR A 90 7.91 -20.14 -10.52
N VAL A 91 6.93 -20.57 -11.32
CA VAL A 91 6.85 -20.37 -12.78
C VAL A 91 6.99 -18.92 -13.18
N LEU A 92 6.38 -17.97 -12.45
CA LEU A 92 6.47 -16.54 -12.77
C LEU A 92 7.58 -15.77 -12.03
N PHE A 93 8.45 -16.46 -11.28
CA PHE A 93 9.55 -15.82 -10.55
C PHE A 93 10.88 -15.83 -11.30
N HIS A 94 10.93 -16.36 -12.51
CA HIS A 94 12.13 -16.38 -13.34
C HIS A 94 12.01 -15.36 -14.48
N PRO A 95 12.11 -14.05 -14.25
CA PRO A 95 12.42 -13.15 -15.35
C PRO A 95 13.88 -13.43 -15.73
N GLU A 96 14.12 -14.43 -16.57
CA GLU A 96 15.42 -14.54 -17.24
C GLU A 96 15.63 -13.28 -18.07
N MET A 97 16.80 -12.66 -17.90
CA MET A 97 17.16 -11.42 -18.57
C MET A 97 17.64 -11.76 -19.99
N ASP A 98 16.83 -11.43 -20.98
CA ASP A 98 17.23 -11.44 -22.39
C ASP A 98 17.86 -10.08 -22.75
N TRP A 99 19.12 -10.14 -23.21
CA TRP A 99 19.97 -9.01 -23.61
C TRP A 99 19.44 -8.18 -24.79
N ARG A 100 18.34 -8.60 -25.40
CA ARG A 100 17.68 -7.90 -26.51
C ARG A 100 16.46 -7.07 -26.09
N LYS A 101 16.09 -7.03 -24.81
CA LYS A 101 14.84 -6.40 -24.33
C LYS A 101 15.12 -5.10 -23.54
N PRO A 102 14.45 -3.96 -23.85
CA PRO A 102 14.66 -2.65 -23.17
C PRO A 102 14.39 -2.62 -21.66
N SER A 103 13.99 -3.73 -21.04
CA SER A 103 13.96 -3.93 -19.59
C SER A 103 15.34 -3.88 -18.93
N GLU A 104 16.42 -3.85 -19.73
CA GLU A 104 17.83 -3.84 -19.31
C GLU A 104 18.45 -2.46 -19.09
N LEU A 105 17.66 -1.41 -18.87
CA LEU A 105 18.25 -0.28 -18.14
C LEU A 105 18.68 -0.83 -16.77
N SER A 106 19.97 -1.14 -16.62
CA SER A 106 20.55 -1.52 -15.34
C SER A 106 20.42 -0.32 -14.43
N PHE A 107 19.40 -0.36 -13.57
CA PHE A 107 19.19 0.68 -12.60
C PHE A 107 20.23 0.53 -11.49
N PRO A 108 20.76 1.64 -10.97
CA PRO A 108 21.70 1.59 -9.86
C PRO A 108 21.06 0.85 -8.68
N ASP A 109 21.84 -0.04 -8.08
CA ASP A 109 21.40 -0.79 -6.91
C ASP A 109 21.26 0.15 -5.71
N THR A 110 20.02 0.56 -5.45
CA THR A 110 19.68 1.57 -4.45
C THR A 110 18.79 1.01 -3.34
N LEU A 111 18.51 -0.29 -3.32
CA LEU A 111 17.50 -0.92 -2.45
C LEU A 111 16.08 -0.41 -2.74
N ASP A 112 15.65 -0.49 -4.00
CA ASP A 112 14.24 -0.25 -4.37
C ASP A 112 13.48 -1.57 -4.53
N LEU A 113 12.94 -2.08 -3.41
CA LEU A 113 12.18 -3.34 -3.39
C LEU A 113 10.93 -3.33 -4.29
N LEU A 114 10.39 -2.14 -4.60
CA LEU A 114 9.18 -2.02 -5.41
C LEU A 114 9.47 -2.30 -6.89
N SER A 115 10.59 -1.76 -7.40
CA SER A 115 10.95 -1.85 -8.83
C SER A 115 11.99 -2.92 -9.16
N GLU A 116 12.65 -3.52 -8.16
CA GLU A 116 13.66 -4.57 -8.35
C GLU A 116 13.09 -5.74 -9.16
N ARG A 117 13.77 -6.13 -10.23
CA ARG A 117 13.36 -7.24 -11.13
C ARG A 117 14.24 -8.47 -10.97
N ASP A 118 15.50 -8.29 -10.56
CA ASP A 118 16.39 -9.39 -10.24
C ASP A 118 15.92 -10.05 -8.93
N MET A 119 15.38 -11.26 -9.05
CA MET A 119 14.87 -12.01 -7.89
C MET A 119 15.98 -12.48 -6.93
N LYS A 120 17.21 -12.69 -7.40
CA LYS A 120 18.35 -13.03 -6.53
C LYS A 120 18.70 -11.83 -5.67
N ARG A 121 18.85 -10.65 -6.28
CA ARG A 121 19.12 -9.40 -5.57
C ARG A 121 17.96 -9.03 -4.64
N TYR A 122 16.72 -9.13 -5.10
CA TYR A 122 15.53 -8.88 -4.28
C TYR A 122 15.53 -9.75 -3.01
N ARG A 123 15.79 -11.06 -3.14
CA ARG A 123 15.85 -11.98 -1.99
C ARG A 123 16.95 -11.60 -1.01
N GLN A 124 18.13 -11.21 -1.50
CA GLN A 124 19.23 -10.73 -0.66
C GLN A 124 18.83 -9.46 0.10
N GLN A 125 18.33 -8.43 -0.60
CA GLN A 125 17.88 -7.18 0.00
C GLN A 125 16.77 -7.42 1.04
N ARG A 126 15.83 -8.32 0.75
CA ARG A 126 14.74 -8.68 1.66
C ARG A 126 15.26 -9.38 2.91
N ARG A 127 16.23 -10.29 2.77
CA ARG A 127 16.90 -10.95 3.89
C ARG A 127 17.67 -9.96 4.77
N LEU A 128 18.37 -8.99 4.17
CA LEU A 128 19.15 -7.98 4.90
C LEU A 128 18.28 -7.16 5.86
N ILE A 129 17.12 -6.69 5.40
CA ILE A 129 16.28 -5.79 6.21
C ILE A 129 15.26 -6.53 7.08
N GLY A 130 15.03 -7.83 6.84
CA GLY A 130 14.02 -8.65 7.53
C GLY A 130 13.99 -8.45 9.06
N PRO A 131 15.14 -8.53 9.76
CA PRO A 131 15.19 -8.36 11.22
C PRO A 131 14.67 -7.00 11.73
N VAL A 132 14.92 -5.92 10.99
CA VAL A 132 14.49 -4.56 11.36
C VAL A 132 12.96 -4.41 11.30
N TYR A 133 12.32 -5.13 10.38
CA TYR A 133 10.88 -5.07 10.16
C TYR A 133 10.10 -6.24 10.76
N HIS A 134 10.75 -7.12 11.51
CA HIS A 134 10.11 -8.25 12.16
C HIS A 134 9.17 -7.80 13.29
N GLU A 135 8.07 -8.53 13.53
CA GLU A 135 7.03 -8.22 14.53
C GLU A 135 7.61 -7.88 15.91
N THR A 136 8.55 -8.71 16.40
CA THR A 136 9.21 -8.51 17.69
C THR A 136 10.04 -7.23 17.77
N ASN A 137 10.72 -6.84 16.68
CA ASN A 137 11.48 -5.59 16.66
C ASN A 137 10.56 -4.37 16.55
N VAL A 138 9.47 -4.49 15.79
CA VAL A 138 8.49 -3.41 15.58
C VAL A 138 7.68 -3.12 16.85
N ALA A 139 7.32 -4.15 17.62
CA ALA A 139 6.50 -4.01 18.84
C ALA A 139 7.07 -3.00 19.85
N LYS A 140 8.41 -2.85 19.91
CA LYS A 140 9.08 -1.89 20.81
C LYS A 140 8.74 -0.42 20.53
N PHE A 141 8.27 -0.10 19.31
CA PHE A 141 7.88 1.26 18.95
C PHE A 141 6.45 1.61 19.40
N GLY A 142 5.74 0.68 20.07
CA GLY A 142 4.36 0.87 20.49
C GLY A 142 4.13 2.13 21.32
N SER A 143 5.05 2.46 22.24
CA SER A 143 4.95 3.67 23.09
C SER A 143 5.07 4.97 22.28
N ALA A 144 5.89 4.99 21.22
CA ALA A 144 6.01 6.14 20.34
C ALA A 144 4.70 6.39 19.57
N VAL A 145 4.04 5.31 19.12
CA VAL A 145 2.72 5.36 18.49
C VAL A 145 1.67 5.84 19.50
N ASP A 146 1.65 5.28 20.72
CA ASP A 146 0.70 5.66 21.77
C ASP A 146 0.80 7.17 22.09
N GLY A 147 2.01 7.72 22.20
CA GLY A 147 2.19 9.15 22.43
C GLY A 147 1.69 10.05 21.28
N VAL A 148 1.72 9.57 20.03
CA VAL A 148 1.10 10.27 18.89
C VAL A 148 -0.42 10.21 18.97
N LEU A 149 -0.97 9.04 19.28
CA LEU A 149 -2.41 8.83 19.36
C LEU A 149 -3.06 9.60 20.51
N ASP A 150 -2.39 9.70 21.66
CA ASP A 150 -2.84 10.53 22.79
C ASP A 150 -2.99 12.00 22.36
N ARG A 151 -2.02 12.52 21.58
CA ARG A 151 -2.12 13.88 20.99
C ARG A 151 -3.22 13.96 19.94
N ALA A 152 -3.34 12.97 19.05
CA ALA A 152 -4.38 12.96 18.03
C ALA A 152 -5.79 12.99 18.63
N VAL A 153 -6.01 12.24 19.71
CA VAL A 153 -7.26 12.28 20.48
C VAL A 153 -7.48 13.66 21.10
N ALA A 154 -6.46 14.28 21.69
CA ALA A 154 -6.59 15.61 22.26
C ALA A 154 -6.98 16.66 21.20
N GLU A 155 -6.34 16.64 20.04
CA GLU A 155 -6.65 17.55 18.92
C GLU A 155 -8.07 17.32 18.38
N LEU A 156 -8.47 16.06 18.15
CA LEU A 156 -9.83 15.74 17.71
C LEU A 156 -10.91 16.12 18.73
N ARG A 157 -10.62 16.02 20.04
CA ARG A 157 -11.55 16.52 21.08
C ARG A 157 -11.75 18.03 20.98
N SER A 158 -10.71 18.78 20.65
CA SER A 158 -10.81 20.25 20.51
C SER A 158 -11.74 20.70 19.39
N LEU A 159 -12.04 19.82 18.43
CA LEU A 159 -12.97 20.09 17.33
C LEU A 159 -14.45 19.99 17.72
N ASN A 160 -14.79 19.53 18.93
CA ASN A 160 -16.16 19.49 19.47
C ASN A 160 -17.19 18.84 18.53
N GLY A 161 -16.83 17.72 17.87
CA GLY A 161 -17.74 17.00 16.96
C GLY A 161 -17.96 17.68 15.60
N ALA A 162 -17.15 18.68 15.25
CA ALA A 162 -17.12 19.23 13.89
C ALA A 162 -16.80 18.12 12.88
N GLU A 163 -17.40 18.24 11.70
CA GLU A 163 -17.15 17.30 10.62
C GLU A 163 -15.80 17.58 9.96
N VAL A 164 -15.03 16.52 9.75
CA VAL A 164 -13.70 16.61 9.16
C VAL A 164 -13.58 15.79 7.88
N ASP A 165 -12.62 16.16 7.03
CA ASP A 165 -12.12 15.27 5.98
C ASP A 165 -11.39 14.12 6.66
N LEU A 166 -11.98 12.92 6.61
CA LEU A 166 -11.45 11.76 7.30
C LEU A 166 -10.09 11.35 6.72
N LYS A 167 -9.89 11.48 5.41
CA LYS A 167 -8.62 11.15 4.77
C LYS A 167 -7.52 12.10 5.21
N GLU A 168 -7.77 13.42 5.28
CA GLU A 168 -6.76 14.37 5.78
C GLU A 168 -6.35 14.00 7.21
N TRP A 169 -7.30 13.75 8.11
CA TRP A 169 -6.99 13.35 9.49
C TRP A 169 -6.26 12.01 9.59
N MET A 170 -6.65 11.01 8.80
CA MET A 170 -5.95 9.72 8.79
C MET A 170 -4.56 9.83 8.18
N HIS A 171 -4.34 10.75 7.24
CA HIS A 171 -3.02 11.07 6.73
C HIS A 171 -2.14 11.75 7.80
N ILE A 172 -2.69 12.72 8.55
CA ILE A 172 -2.02 13.35 9.68
C ILE A 172 -1.56 12.28 10.69
N VAL A 173 -2.47 11.40 11.11
CA VAL A 173 -2.15 10.31 12.05
C VAL A 173 -1.08 9.38 11.48
N ALA A 174 -1.19 8.96 10.22
CA ALA A 174 -0.22 8.07 9.58
C ALA A 174 1.19 8.67 9.52
N VAL A 175 1.31 9.93 9.08
CA VAL A 175 2.60 10.62 8.97
C VAL A 175 3.22 10.89 10.34
N GLU A 176 2.42 11.29 11.33
CA GLU A 176 2.89 11.55 12.70
C GLU A 176 3.36 10.27 13.39
N CYS A 177 2.65 9.16 13.20
CA CYS A 177 3.08 7.85 13.69
C CYS A 177 4.39 7.41 13.02
N LEU A 178 4.51 7.54 11.69
CA LEU A 178 5.77 7.26 10.99
C LEU A 178 6.91 8.15 11.45
N GLY A 179 6.65 9.45 11.63
CA GLY A 179 7.62 10.39 12.15
C GLY A 179 8.19 9.92 13.48
N ALA A 180 7.30 9.57 14.41
CA ALA A 180 7.67 9.14 15.76
C ALA A 180 8.44 7.81 15.73
N VAL A 181 7.97 6.82 14.96
CA VAL A 181 8.60 5.50 14.88
C VAL A 181 9.95 5.56 14.15
N VAL A 182 10.01 6.24 13.01
CA VAL A 182 11.18 6.16 12.13
C VAL A 182 12.30 7.08 12.61
N LEU A 183 11.96 8.28 13.13
CA LEU A 183 12.93 9.34 13.43
C LEU A 183 12.76 9.98 14.81
N GLY A 184 11.83 9.52 15.65
CA GLY A 184 11.48 10.23 16.88
C GLY A 184 11.05 11.67 16.63
N TRP A 185 10.38 11.91 15.49
CA TRP A 185 10.13 13.24 14.94
C TRP A 185 8.63 13.47 14.64
N SER A 186 8.23 14.73 14.55
CA SER A 186 6.88 15.15 14.16
C SER A 186 6.96 16.32 13.16
N PRO A 187 6.28 16.25 12.01
CA PRO A 187 6.12 17.38 11.10
C PRO A 187 5.15 18.45 11.61
N LYS A 188 4.55 18.27 12.80
CA LYS A 188 3.61 19.20 13.43
C LYS A 188 2.33 19.40 12.60
N PHE A 189 1.81 18.30 12.08
CA PHE A 189 0.52 18.27 11.39
C PHE A 189 -0.65 18.22 12.38
N LEU A 190 -0.47 17.52 13.50
CA LEU A 190 -1.48 17.45 14.57
C LEU A 190 -1.87 18.83 15.11
N PRO A 191 -0.96 19.65 15.67
CA PRO A 191 -1.34 20.98 16.20
C PRO A 191 -1.77 21.97 15.11
N ALA A 192 -1.56 21.64 13.84
CA ALA A 192 -2.00 22.47 12.72
C ALA A 192 -3.36 22.08 12.16
N HIS A 193 -3.95 20.97 12.63
CA HIS A 193 -5.17 20.34 12.08
C HIS A 193 -5.12 20.18 10.56
N SER A 194 -3.93 20.01 9.99
CA SER A 194 -3.77 19.92 8.55
C SER A 194 -2.48 19.24 8.12
N ASP A 195 -2.56 18.52 7.01
CA ASP A 195 -1.42 17.88 6.35
C ASP A 195 -0.72 18.77 5.31
N PHE A 196 -1.13 20.04 5.21
CA PHE A 196 -0.58 20.99 4.24
C PHE A 196 -0.78 20.57 2.78
N GLY A 197 -1.86 19.83 2.48
CA GLY A 197 -2.20 19.37 1.14
C GLY A 197 -1.34 18.21 0.66
N SER A 198 -0.55 17.62 1.57
CA SER A 198 0.39 16.54 1.26
C SER A 198 -0.32 15.32 0.68
N SER A 199 -1.41 14.86 1.32
CA SER A 199 -2.17 13.70 0.83
C SER A 199 -2.79 13.95 -0.54
N SER A 200 -3.37 15.13 -0.76
CA SER A 200 -4.00 15.50 -2.04
C SER A 200 -2.97 15.60 -3.16
N ALA A 201 -1.85 16.28 -2.93
CA ALA A 201 -0.75 16.35 -3.90
C ALA A 201 -0.25 14.96 -4.28
N SER A 202 -0.10 14.06 -3.29
CA SER A 202 0.39 12.72 -3.53
C SER A 202 -0.62 11.83 -4.23
N TYR A 203 -1.91 11.93 -3.88
CA TYR A 203 -3.01 11.26 -4.57
C TYR A 203 -3.07 11.59 -6.07
N TYR A 204 -2.97 12.88 -6.44
CA TYR A 204 -2.94 13.28 -7.86
C TYR A 204 -1.61 12.93 -8.56
N ASN A 205 -0.51 12.85 -7.81
CA ASN A 205 0.73 12.32 -8.34
C ASN A 205 0.58 10.82 -8.69
N TRP A 206 -0.12 10.03 -7.87
CA TRP A 206 -0.46 8.65 -8.19
C TRP A 206 -1.42 8.51 -9.35
N ARG A 207 -2.41 9.41 -9.49
CA ARG A 207 -3.24 9.50 -10.71
C ARG A 207 -2.35 9.61 -11.96
N ARG A 208 -1.40 10.55 -11.96
CA ARG A 208 -0.48 10.75 -13.08
C ARG A 208 0.42 9.55 -13.32
N LYS A 209 1.07 9.04 -12.27
CA LYS A 209 2.00 7.90 -12.36
C LYS A 209 1.32 6.62 -12.81
N SER A 210 0.09 6.37 -12.38
CA SER A 210 -0.67 5.18 -12.78
C SER A 210 -0.96 5.17 -14.27
N VAL A 211 -1.26 6.33 -14.87
CA VAL A 211 -1.45 6.45 -16.33
C VAL A 211 -0.12 6.37 -17.07
N PHE A 212 0.88 7.14 -16.61
CA PHE A 212 2.20 7.19 -17.26
C PHE A 212 2.91 5.82 -17.27
N GLY A 213 2.81 5.08 -16.16
CA GLY A 213 3.39 3.73 -16.02
C GLY A 213 2.81 2.69 -16.99
N LEU A 214 1.64 2.95 -17.59
CA LEU A 214 1.08 2.08 -18.64
C LEU A 214 1.80 2.23 -19.98
N PHE A 215 2.66 3.23 -20.14
CA PHE A 215 3.44 3.47 -21.36
C PHE A 215 4.94 3.34 -21.08
N PRO A 216 5.48 2.10 -20.99
CA PRO A 216 6.90 1.88 -20.65
C PRO A 216 7.88 2.63 -21.54
N GLY A 217 7.59 2.79 -22.83
CA GLY A 217 8.42 3.59 -23.75
C GLY A 217 8.56 5.05 -23.30
N CYS A 218 7.49 5.67 -22.81
CA CYS A 218 7.53 7.02 -22.24
C CYS A 218 8.31 7.06 -20.92
N VAL A 219 8.17 6.04 -20.08
CA VAL A 219 8.92 5.92 -18.82
C VAL A 219 10.42 5.83 -19.07
N VAL A 220 10.83 4.98 -20.02
CA VAL A 220 12.24 4.83 -20.42
C VAL A 220 12.74 6.14 -21.05
N ALA A 221 11.97 6.77 -21.94
CA ALA A 221 12.35 8.04 -22.54
C ALA A 221 12.56 9.15 -21.48
N GLU A 222 11.66 9.27 -20.49
CA GLU A 222 11.81 10.21 -19.38
C GLU A 222 13.09 9.96 -18.58
N PHE A 223 13.40 8.68 -18.33
CA PHE A 223 14.64 8.31 -17.66
C PHE A 223 15.89 8.68 -18.48
N LEU A 224 15.90 8.38 -19.78
CA LEU A 224 17.00 8.72 -20.69
C LEU A 224 17.20 10.24 -20.82
N CYS A 225 16.13 11.03 -20.68
CA CYS A 225 16.22 12.50 -20.59
C CYS A 225 16.68 13.01 -19.20
N GLY A 226 17.06 12.12 -18.29
CA GLY A 226 17.54 12.44 -16.95
C GLY A 226 16.44 12.91 -15.98
N GLY A 227 15.17 12.57 -16.23
CA GLY A 227 14.06 12.92 -15.34
C GLY A 227 13.74 14.42 -15.28
N ARG A 228 14.16 15.20 -16.29
CA ARG A 228 13.95 16.66 -16.36
C ARG A 228 12.49 17.06 -16.61
N GLY A 229 11.62 16.10 -16.85
CA GLY A 229 10.20 16.28 -17.09
C GLY A 229 9.83 16.50 -18.56
N TRP A 230 10.76 16.33 -19.50
CA TRP A 230 10.54 16.62 -20.92
C TRP A 230 9.53 15.69 -21.58
N VAL A 231 9.32 14.49 -21.05
CA VAL A 231 8.32 13.54 -21.57
C VAL A 231 7.07 13.58 -20.70
N ILE A 232 7.23 13.54 -19.38
CA ILE A 232 6.08 13.45 -18.47
C ILE A 232 5.22 14.73 -18.45
N ARG A 233 5.79 15.92 -18.67
CA ARG A 233 5.03 17.18 -18.69
C ARG A 233 4.11 17.30 -19.92
N PRO A 234 4.59 17.16 -21.16
CA PRO A 234 3.69 17.16 -22.32
C PRO A 234 2.71 15.97 -22.27
N PHE A 235 3.15 14.80 -21.79
CA PHE A 235 2.25 13.68 -21.56
C PHE A 235 1.11 14.05 -20.59
N ALA A 236 1.44 14.65 -19.44
CA ALA A 236 0.45 15.06 -18.46
C ALA A 236 -0.52 16.14 -19.02
N ALA A 237 -0.04 17.04 -19.89
CA ALA A 237 -0.89 18.01 -20.57
C ALA A 237 -1.90 17.32 -21.51
N VAL A 238 -1.42 16.44 -22.39
CA VAL A 238 -2.26 15.67 -23.33
C VAL A 238 -3.32 14.86 -22.59
N TRP A 239 -2.93 14.20 -21.50
CA TRP A 239 -3.84 13.38 -20.70
C TRP A 239 -4.62 14.18 -19.64
N ARG A 240 -4.50 15.51 -19.57
CA ARG A 240 -5.14 16.36 -18.54
C ARG A 240 -4.94 15.81 -17.11
N LEU A 241 -3.68 15.51 -16.79
CA LEU A 241 -3.20 14.97 -15.51
C LEU A 241 -2.49 16.04 -14.67
N GLY A 242 -2.68 17.32 -15.00
CA GLY A 242 -2.24 18.44 -14.19
C GLY A 242 -2.98 18.48 -12.85
N TYR A 243 -2.31 19.01 -11.84
CA TYR A 243 -2.86 19.30 -10.53
C TYR A 243 -2.13 20.49 -9.93
N GLU A 244 -2.88 21.44 -9.43
CA GLU A 244 -2.35 22.60 -8.72
C GLU A 244 -2.43 22.33 -7.21
N THR A 245 -1.30 22.46 -6.54
CA THR A 245 -1.24 22.30 -5.09
C THR A 245 -1.99 23.43 -4.42
N ARG A 246 -2.71 23.13 -3.33
CA ARG A 246 -3.39 24.14 -2.52
C ARG A 246 -2.43 25.25 -2.04
N ALA A 247 -2.97 26.44 -1.81
CA ALA A 247 -2.22 27.51 -1.16
C ALA A 247 -1.64 27.05 0.19
N GLY A 248 -0.39 27.42 0.47
CA GLY A 248 0.31 26.97 1.68
C GLY A 248 0.73 25.50 1.67
N PHE A 249 0.84 24.86 0.50
CA PHE A 249 1.38 23.50 0.39
C PHE A 249 2.78 23.39 0.99
N ARG A 250 2.98 22.41 1.88
CA ARG A 250 4.28 22.14 2.51
C ARG A 250 4.67 20.68 2.32
N ASN A 251 5.74 20.45 1.56
CA ASN A 251 6.27 19.12 1.37
C ASN A 251 7.11 18.66 2.59
N PHE A 252 6.58 17.74 3.38
CA PHE A 252 7.28 17.22 4.56
C PHE A 252 8.52 16.36 4.20
N PHE A 253 8.64 15.85 2.97
CA PHE A 253 9.81 15.07 2.54
C PHE A 253 11.11 15.88 2.58
N THR A 254 11.05 17.21 2.43
CA THR A 254 12.24 18.08 2.57
C THR A 254 12.78 18.03 4.00
N GLY A 255 11.91 18.21 4.99
CA GLY A 255 12.28 18.14 6.40
C GLY A 255 12.70 16.74 6.85
N LEU A 256 12.13 15.70 6.24
CA LEU A 256 12.55 14.31 6.38
C LEU A 256 13.97 14.09 5.87
N GLY A 257 14.26 14.50 4.62
CA GLY A 257 15.57 14.30 3.99
C GLY A 257 16.71 14.96 4.77
N GLN A 258 16.49 16.19 5.26
CA GLN A 258 17.45 16.90 6.10
C GLN A 258 17.76 16.15 7.40
N ARG A 259 16.75 15.57 8.05
CA ARG A 259 16.89 14.81 9.30
C ARG A 259 17.61 13.49 9.10
N VAL A 260 17.24 12.73 8.05
CA VAL A 260 17.95 11.51 7.69
C VAL A 260 19.42 11.81 7.44
N ALA A 261 19.72 12.85 6.65
CA ALA A 261 21.10 13.26 6.38
C ALA A 261 21.87 13.64 7.67
N ALA A 262 21.23 14.40 8.57
CA ALA A 262 21.82 14.77 9.85
C ALA A 262 22.12 13.55 10.74
N ARG A 263 21.18 12.60 10.84
CA ARG A 263 21.34 11.35 11.63
C ARG A 263 22.47 10.49 11.08
N VAL A 264 22.56 10.32 9.75
CA VAL A 264 23.65 9.57 9.12
C VAL A 264 25.00 10.27 9.34
N ARG A 265 25.08 11.59 9.17
CA ARG A 265 26.33 12.34 9.44
C ARG A 265 26.78 12.20 10.89
N LYS A 266 25.86 12.30 11.85
CA LYS A 266 26.15 12.11 13.28
C LYS A 266 26.68 10.70 13.55
N ALA A 267 26.07 9.67 12.98
CA ALA A 267 26.51 8.29 13.13
C ALA A 267 27.91 8.06 12.54
N LYS A 268 28.20 8.61 11.36
CA LYS A 268 29.53 8.52 10.73
C LYS A 268 30.62 9.21 11.56
N ARG A 269 30.34 10.40 12.11
CA ARG A 269 31.28 11.09 13.01
C ARG A 269 31.57 10.27 14.26
N ALA A 270 30.54 9.77 14.92
CA ALA A 270 30.70 8.92 16.11
C ALA A 270 31.50 7.64 15.82
N ALA A 271 31.32 7.04 14.64
CA ALA A 271 32.09 5.87 14.23
C ALA A 271 33.57 6.22 13.96
N ALA A 272 33.85 7.36 13.31
CA ALA A 272 35.22 7.83 13.08
C ALA A 272 35.94 8.15 14.40
N GLU A 273 35.28 8.87 15.32
CA GLU A 273 35.82 9.17 16.65
C GLU A 273 36.08 7.91 17.48
N ALA A 274 35.22 6.89 17.36
CA ALA A 274 35.42 5.61 18.03
C ALA A 274 36.61 4.83 17.45
N ALA A 275 36.80 4.85 16.13
CA ALA A 275 37.94 4.23 15.46
C ALA A 275 39.26 4.91 15.85
N GLU A 276 39.30 6.25 15.88
CA GLU A 276 40.48 7.02 16.30
C GLU A 276 40.85 6.73 17.77
N LYS A 277 39.85 6.65 18.66
CA LYS A 277 40.08 6.27 20.07
C LYS A 277 40.60 4.84 20.22
N ALA A 278 40.10 3.90 19.43
CA ALA A 278 40.56 2.52 19.44
C ALA A 278 42.02 2.42 18.97
N GLU A 279 42.37 3.11 17.88
CA GLU A 279 43.74 3.16 17.37
C GLU A 279 44.71 3.79 18.39
N LYS A 280 44.30 4.87 19.08
CA LYS A 280 45.11 5.50 20.12
C LYS A 280 45.30 4.58 21.33
N ALA A 281 44.25 3.87 21.76
CA ALA A 281 44.34 2.92 22.88
C ALA A 281 45.27 1.74 22.56
N GLU A 282 45.24 1.26 21.31
CA GLU A 282 46.15 0.21 20.82
C GLU A 282 47.62 0.68 20.82
N LYS A 283 47.90 1.90 20.35
CA LYS A 283 49.25 2.50 20.40
C LYS A 283 49.76 2.72 21.82
N GLU A 284 48.89 2.99 22.78
CA GLU A 284 49.23 3.16 24.20
C GLU A 284 49.40 1.82 24.96
N GLY A 285 49.29 0.67 24.30
CA GLY A 285 49.43 -0.65 24.93
C GLY A 285 48.31 -0.97 25.92
N LYS A 286 47.21 -0.22 25.91
CA LYS A 286 46.04 -0.52 26.76
C LYS A 286 45.21 -1.58 26.06
N VAL A 287 45.09 -2.75 26.70
CA VAL A 287 44.16 -3.80 26.28
C VAL A 287 42.80 -3.17 26.09
N ALA A 288 42.28 -3.22 24.85
CA ALA A 288 40.96 -2.74 24.53
C ALA A 288 39.93 -3.55 25.32
N GLY A 289 39.59 -3.08 26.52
CA GLY A 289 38.45 -3.58 27.27
C GLY A 289 37.26 -3.56 26.33
N GLN A 290 36.61 -4.71 26.16
CA GLN A 290 35.44 -4.86 25.30
C GLN A 290 34.53 -3.66 25.53
N SER A 291 34.42 -2.79 24.53
CA SER A 291 33.61 -1.58 24.68
C SER A 291 32.19 -2.05 25.00
N SER A 292 31.76 -1.78 26.24
CA SER A 292 30.43 -2.14 26.70
C SER A 292 29.44 -1.61 25.68
N PRO A 293 28.54 -2.44 25.12
CA PRO A 293 27.59 -1.98 24.11
C PRO A 293 26.86 -0.78 24.69
N THR A 294 26.98 0.37 24.00
CA THR A 294 26.38 1.63 24.43
C THR A 294 24.94 1.35 24.85
N PRO A 295 24.52 1.68 26.09
CA PRO A 295 23.17 1.37 26.56
C PRO A 295 22.16 1.84 25.54
N LYS A 296 21.34 0.90 25.03
CA LYS A 296 20.36 1.23 24.01
C LYS A 296 19.39 2.26 24.61
N PRO A 297 19.30 3.49 24.08
CA PRO A 297 18.46 4.52 24.69
C PRO A 297 17.00 4.07 24.70
N ALA A 298 16.27 4.43 25.75
CA ALA A 298 14.86 4.05 25.93
C ALA A 298 13.97 4.47 24.74
N ASN A 299 14.30 5.59 24.08
CA ASN A 299 13.58 6.12 22.93
C ASN A 299 14.30 5.80 21.62
N ARG A 300 14.52 4.51 21.36
CA ARG A 300 15.16 4.03 20.14
C ARG A 300 14.17 4.06 18.97
N ASP A 301 14.55 4.73 17.89
CA ASP A 301 13.78 4.83 16.64
C ASP A 301 14.25 3.81 15.60
N LEU A 302 13.48 3.63 14.51
CA LEU A 302 13.85 2.73 13.41
C LEU A 302 15.15 3.19 12.72
N MET A 303 15.42 4.50 12.67
CA MET A 303 16.67 5.01 12.11
C MET A 303 17.90 4.50 12.87
N ALA A 304 17.83 4.41 14.20
CA ALA A 304 18.90 3.80 15.00
C ALA A 304 19.07 2.31 14.67
N ASP A 305 17.99 1.57 14.40
CA ASP A 305 18.08 0.18 13.94
C ASP A 305 18.74 0.07 12.55
N LEU A 306 18.41 0.98 11.63
CA LEU A 306 19.02 0.99 10.29
C LEU A 306 20.51 1.37 10.36
N ILE A 307 20.89 2.30 11.24
CA ILE A 307 22.30 2.64 11.49
C ILE A 307 23.06 1.44 12.07
N ASP A 308 22.47 0.72 13.01
CA ASP A 308 23.07 -0.49 13.56
C ASP A 308 23.16 -1.61 12.52
N LEU A 309 22.17 -1.74 11.64
CA LEU A 309 22.22 -2.67 10.52
C LEU A 309 23.39 -2.33 9.58
N HIS A 310 23.55 -1.05 9.22
CA HIS A 310 24.67 -0.58 8.40
C HIS A 310 26.04 -0.88 9.03
N ARG A 311 26.16 -0.70 10.35
CA ARG A 311 27.39 -0.98 11.09
C ARG A 311 27.71 -2.47 11.16
N THR A 312 26.69 -3.33 11.27
CA THR A 312 26.87 -4.76 11.52
C THR A 312 26.84 -5.63 10.26
N LYS A 313 26.37 -5.08 9.13
CA LYS A 313 26.22 -5.78 7.85
C LYS A 313 26.83 -4.93 6.73
N PRO A 314 28.07 -5.24 6.27
CA PRO A 314 28.74 -4.51 5.19
C PRO A 314 27.92 -4.39 3.90
N ASP A 315 27.17 -5.44 3.55
CA ASP A 315 26.26 -5.47 2.39
C ASP A 315 25.15 -4.40 2.47
N PHE A 316 24.79 -3.94 3.67
CA PHE A 316 23.83 -2.86 3.87
C PHE A 316 24.57 -1.51 3.87
N ASN A 317 24.96 -1.04 2.69
CA ASN A 317 25.79 0.16 2.50
C ASN A 317 25.08 1.50 2.83
N ASP A 318 25.81 2.63 2.72
CA ASP A 318 25.27 3.97 3.04
C ASP A 318 24.08 4.38 2.15
N THR A 319 24.09 3.96 0.88
CA THR A 319 23.00 4.22 -0.07
C THR A 319 21.73 3.51 0.40
N TYR A 320 21.85 2.24 0.78
CA TYR A 320 20.77 1.42 1.32
C TYR A 320 20.19 2.03 2.61
N LEU A 321 21.05 2.46 3.53
CA LEU A 321 20.66 3.13 4.76
C LEU A 321 19.79 4.37 4.48
N ARG A 322 20.28 5.28 3.63
CA ARG A 322 19.55 6.51 3.30
C ARG A 322 18.25 6.21 2.56
N ARG A 323 18.28 5.30 1.59
CA ARG A 323 17.09 4.94 0.81
C ARG A 323 16.04 4.32 1.71
N MET A 324 16.40 3.35 2.55
CA MET A 324 15.44 2.67 3.42
C MET A 324 14.76 3.64 4.39
N ALA A 325 15.52 4.57 4.99
CA ALA A 325 14.96 5.59 5.86
C ALA A 325 13.88 6.45 5.16
N ILE A 326 14.13 6.86 3.91
CA ILE A 326 13.17 7.64 3.10
C ILE A 326 12.00 6.77 2.62
N THR A 327 12.28 5.53 2.21
CA THR A 327 11.28 4.58 1.70
C THR A 327 10.21 4.24 2.74
N ASN A 328 10.52 4.24 4.04
CA ASN A 328 9.51 4.05 5.09
C ASN A 328 8.37 5.07 4.97
N PHE A 329 8.68 6.34 4.68
CA PHE A 329 7.68 7.35 4.43
C PHE A 329 7.09 7.19 3.04
N GLY A 330 7.93 7.06 2.01
CA GLY A 330 7.50 6.94 0.61
C GLY A 330 6.49 5.80 0.35
N ALA A 331 6.66 4.66 1.02
CA ALA A 331 5.76 3.52 0.92
C ALA A 331 4.66 3.52 1.99
N GLY A 332 4.94 4.05 3.19
CA GLY A 332 4.07 3.89 4.36
C GLY A 332 3.00 4.95 4.54
N HIS A 333 3.27 6.23 4.29
CA HIS A 333 2.37 7.32 4.71
C HIS A 333 0.99 7.24 4.04
N GLU A 334 1.00 7.03 2.73
CA GLU A 334 -0.19 6.90 1.90
C GLU A 334 -0.92 5.58 2.11
N THR A 335 -0.19 4.47 2.13
CA THR A 335 -0.82 3.15 2.28
C THR A 335 -1.48 3.01 3.64
N MET A 336 -0.87 3.55 4.70
CA MET A 336 -1.48 3.59 6.03
C MET A 336 -2.62 4.59 6.12
N CYS A 337 -2.51 5.77 5.49
CA CYS A 337 -3.63 6.70 5.36
C CYS A 337 -4.85 6.00 4.73
N SER A 338 -4.66 5.28 3.62
CA SER A 338 -5.72 4.52 2.96
C SER A 338 -6.33 3.47 3.90
N ALA A 339 -5.47 2.65 4.53
CA ALA A 339 -5.90 1.60 5.45
C ALA A 339 -6.69 2.13 6.65
N LEU A 340 -6.24 3.23 7.26
CA LEU A 340 -6.91 3.90 8.36
C LEU A 340 -8.24 4.52 7.92
N THR A 341 -8.24 5.22 6.77
CA THR A 341 -9.47 5.83 6.23
C THR A 341 -10.51 4.76 5.95
N ALA A 342 -10.13 3.65 5.31
CA ALA A 342 -11.01 2.51 5.08
C ALA A 342 -11.57 1.96 6.40
N ALA A 343 -10.71 1.68 7.38
CA ALA A 343 -11.14 1.13 8.66
C ALA A 343 -12.12 2.05 9.40
N VAL A 344 -11.77 3.32 9.58
CA VAL A 344 -12.61 4.28 10.32
C VAL A 344 -13.89 4.59 9.56
N ALA A 345 -13.84 4.76 8.23
CA ALA A 345 -15.01 5.08 7.42
C ALA A 345 -16.01 3.92 7.38
N MET A 346 -15.54 2.68 7.20
CA MET A 346 -16.41 1.51 7.14
C MET A 346 -17.01 1.18 8.51
N ILE A 347 -16.23 1.27 9.59
CA ILE A 347 -16.73 1.05 10.95
C ILE A 347 -17.75 2.14 11.31
N GLY A 348 -17.41 3.42 11.10
CA GLY A 348 -18.26 4.56 11.47
C GLY A 348 -19.51 4.75 10.61
N SER A 349 -19.57 4.14 9.42
CA SER A 349 -20.76 4.17 8.54
C SER A 349 -21.72 3.01 8.76
N HIS A 350 -21.38 2.06 9.65
CA HIS A 350 -22.20 0.90 9.97
C HIS A 350 -22.50 0.86 11.48
N PRO A 351 -23.62 1.45 11.95
CA PRO A 351 -23.91 1.63 13.37
C PRO A 351 -23.83 0.34 14.22
N ASP A 352 -24.33 -0.78 13.71
CA ASP A 352 -24.31 -2.06 14.43
C ASP A 352 -22.88 -2.60 14.63
N ALA A 353 -22.05 -2.46 13.59
CA ALA A 353 -20.64 -2.82 13.64
C ALA A 353 -19.89 -1.86 14.57
N PHE A 354 -20.14 -0.55 14.47
CA PHE A 354 -19.57 0.46 15.35
C PHE A 354 -19.87 0.14 16.82
N GLN A 355 -21.14 -0.15 17.15
CA GLN A 355 -21.55 -0.44 18.52
C GLN A 355 -20.82 -1.67 19.08
N THR A 356 -20.70 -2.74 18.29
CA THR A 356 -19.98 -3.96 18.70
C THR A 356 -18.48 -3.69 18.91
N VAL A 357 -17.83 -2.97 17.99
CA VAL A 357 -16.42 -2.55 18.11
C VAL A 357 -16.25 -1.67 19.36
N ALA A 358 -17.16 -0.72 19.58
CA ALA A 358 -17.11 0.19 20.70
C ALA A 358 -17.21 -0.55 22.04
N ASP A 359 -18.18 -1.45 22.18
CA ASP A 359 -18.35 -2.24 23.39
C ASP A 359 -17.12 -3.10 23.70
N GLU A 360 -16.56 -3.77 22.69
CA GLU A 360 -15.35 -4.57 22.80
C GLU A 360 -14.13 -3.72 23.22
N VAL A 361 -13.88 -2.61 22.53
CA VAL A 361 -12.75 -1.69 22.81
C VAL A 361 -12.88 -1.03 24.18
N ARG A 362 -14.09 -0.73 24.63
CA ARG A 362 -14.36 -0.09 25.93
C ARG A 362 -14.26 -1.08 27.08
N ALA A 363 -14.53 -2.36 26.85
CA ALA A 363 -14.29 -3.45 27.80
C ALA A 363 -12.79 -3.82 27.93
N LEU A 364 -11.96 -3.47 26.95
CA LEU A 364 -10.52 -3.75 26.96
C LEU A 364 -9.78 -3.07 28.14
N LYS A 365 -9.21 -3.88 29.03
CA LYS A 365 -8.30 -3.45 30.10
C LYS A 365 -6.96 -2.96 29.52
N GLY A 366 -6.45 -1.83 30.01
CA GLY A 366 -5.14 -1.28 29.63
C GLY A 366 -5.08 -0.45 28.33
N ASN A 367 -6.20 -0.30 27.61
CA ASN A 367 -6.34 0.55 26.42
C ASN A 367 -5.54 0.07 25.20
N ASN A 368 -5.46 0.91 24.15
CA ASN A 368 -4.66 0.69 22.94
C ASN A 368 -3.18 0.37 23.22
N LYS A 369 -2.67 0.75 24.40
CA LYS A 369 -1.31 0.46 24.84
C LYS A 369 -1.02 -1.05 24.90
N THR A 370 -2.04 -1.87 25.13
CA THR A 370 -1.91 -3.34 25.16
C THR A 370 -1.90 -4.00 23.77
N ILE A 371 -2.20 -3.26 22.71
CA ILE A 371 -2.22 -3.76 21.32
C ILE A 371 -0.84 -3.57 20.72
N CYS A 372 -0.03 -4.63 20.63
CA CYS A 372 1.35 -4.56 20.12
C CYS A 372 1.54 -5.25 18.76
N SER A 373 0.50 -5.92 18.26
CA SER A 373 0.53 -6.68 17.01
C SER A 373 -0.88 -6.95 16.48
N ALA A 374 -0.99 -7.42 15.24
CA ALA A 374 -2.23 -7.98 14.72
C ALA A 374 -2.70 -9.20 15.52
N ARG A 375 -1.76 -10.00 16.03
CA ARG A 375 -2.06 -11.16 16.89
C ARG A 375 -2.70 -10.73 18.21
N ASP A 376 -2.14 -9.71 18.86
CA ASP A 376 -2.72 -9.13 20.08
C ASP A 376 -4.10 -8.56 19.81
N ALA A 377 -4.28 -7.85 18.69
CA ALA A 377 -5.58 -7.31 18.31
C ALA A 377 -6.61 -8.44 18.12
N MET A 378 -6.26 -9.51 17.40
CA MET A 378 -7.14 -10.65 17.19
C MET A 378 -7.48 -11.39 18.49
N ALA A 379 -6.56 -11.44 19.46
CA ALA A 379 -6.78 -12.09 20.74
C ALA A 379 -7.61 -11.25 21.73
N LYS A 380 -7.43 -9.92 21.72
CA LYS A 380 -7.98 -9.01 22.73
C LYS A 380 -9.24 -8.28 22.27
N VAL A 381 -9.31 -7.98 20.98
CA VAL A 381 -10.40 -7.25 20.32
C VAL A 381 -10.74 -7.90 18.95
N PRO A 382 -11.10 -9.21 18.93
CA PRO A 382 -11.30 -9.97 17.70
C PRO A 382 -12.28 -9.32 16.70
N PHE A 383 -13.40 -8.75 17.17
CA PHE A 383 -14.38 -8.13 16.28
C PHE A 383 -13.87 -6.83 15.68
N THR A 384 -13.14 -6.02 16.45
CA THR A 384 -12.42 -4.84 15.96
C THR A 384 -11.38 -5.24 14.92
N ALA A 385 -10.62 -6.30 15.18
CA ALA A 385 -9.59 -6.76 14.26
C ALA A 385 -10.19 -7.27 12.94
N ALA A 386 -11.28 -8.04 13.04
CA ALA A 386 -12.07 -8.48 11.91
C ALA A 386 -12.67 -7.31 11.11
N SER A 387 -13.11 -6.24 11.78
CA SER A 387 -13.69 -5.06 11.14
C SER A 387 -12.66 -4.26 10.35
N ILE A 388 -11.47 -4.06 10.90
CA ILE A 388 -10.35 -3.42 10.19
C ILE A 388 -9.98 -4.23 8.95
N LYS A 389 -9.88 -5.56 9.11
CA LYS A 389 -9.56 -6.46 8.00
C LYS A 389 -10.61 -6.45 6.91
N GLU A 390 -11.89 -6.42 7.29
CA GLU A 390 -12.99 -6.38 6.34
C GLU A 390 -13.04 -5.06 5.56
N ALA A 391 -12.76 -3.95 6.25
CA ALA A 391 -12.62 -2.66 5.60
C ALA A 391 -11.47 -2.64 4.58
N GLN A 392 -10.31 -3.20 4.93
CA GLN A 392 -9.16 -3.34 4.02
C GLN A 392 -9.42 -4.33 2.89
N ARG A 393 -10.30 -5.32 3.08
CA ARG A 393 -10.72 -6.25 2.01
C ARG A 393 -11.52 -5.49 0.95
N LEU A 394 -12.51 -4.71 1.38
CA LEU A 394 -13.40 -3.96 0.48
C LEU A 394 -12.69 -2.74 -0.14
N HIS A 395 -11.87 -2.04 0.63
CA HIS A 395 -11.15 -0.84 0.23
C HIS A 395 -9.64 -1.03 0.48
N PRO A 396 -8.98 -1.92 -0.30
CA PRO A 396 -7.55 -2.15 -0.16
C PRO A 396 -6.76 -0.92 -0.61
N ALA A 397 -5.57 -0.71 -0.04
CA ALA A 397 -4.72 0.44 -0.39
C ALA A 397 -4.21 0.40 -1.84
N ILE A 398 -4.21 -0.77 -2.49
CA ILE A 398 -3.81 -0.93 -3.89
C ILE A 398 -5.03 -1.24 -4.76
N GLY A 399 -5.27 -0.39 -5.76
CA GLY A 399 -6.39 -0.52 -6.70
C GLY A 399 -6.05 -1.24 -8.01
N MET A 400 -4.78 -1.22 -8.43
CA MET A 400 -4.32 -1.86 -9.67
C MET A 400 -3.98 -3.34 -9.46
N SER A 401 -3.92 -4.08 -10.57
CA SER A 401 -3.42 -5.46 -10.59
C SER A 401 -1.96 -5.54 -10.12
N LEU A 402 -1.62 -6.55 -9.31
CA LEU A 402 -0.25 -6.80 -8.86
C LEU A 402 0.52 -7.62 -9.90
N SER A 403 0.78 -7.03 -11.05
CA SER A 403 1.19 -7.77 -12.24
C SER A 403 2.52 -8.54 -12.13
N ARG A 404 2.60 -9.64 -12.90
CA ARG A 404 3.78 -10.44 -13.25
C ARG A 404 3.87 -10.56 -14.76
N VAL A 405 5.00 -11.03 -15.27
CA VAL A 405 5.21 -11.28 -16.70
C VAL A 405 5.48 -12.77 -16.86
N VAL A 406 4.81 -13.40 -17.83
CA VAL A 406 5.13 -14.77 -18.24
C VAL A 406 6.57 -14.79 -18.75
N PRO A 407 7.46 -15.60 -18.17
CA PRO A 407 8.87 -15.61 -18.53
C PRO A 407 9.09 -16.18 -19.94
N ASP A 408 10.32 -16.08 -20.43
CA ASP A 408 10.73 -16.81 -21.62
C ASP A 408 10.68 -18.33 -21.35
N GLY A 409 10.35 -19.12 -22.37
CA GLY A 409 10.15 -20.56 -22.26
C GLY A 409 8.76 -21.02 -22.71
N PRO A 410 8.25 -22.17 -22.20
CA PRO A 410 6.94 -22.67 -22.56
C PRO A 410 5.82 -21.72 -22.09
N PRO A 411 4.70 -21.64 -22.81
CA PRO A 411 3.57 -20.82 -22.39
C PRO A 411 2.98 -21.35 -21.07
N VAL A 412 2.30 -20.46 -20.34
CA VAL A 412 1.55 -20.82 -19.15
C VAL A 412 0.10 -21.06 -19.53
N GLU A 413 -0.44 -22.23 -19.21
CA GLU A 413 -1.87 -22.50 -19.34
C GLU A 413 -2.62 -22.10 -18.07
N LEU A 414 -3.71 -21.35 -18.21
CA LEU A 414 -4.51 -20.89 -17.08
C LEU A 414 -5.94 -20.61 -17.54
N HIS A 415 -6.95 -21.16 -16.84
CA HIS A 415 -8.37 -21.07 -17.24
C HIS A 415 -8.61 -21.54 -18.69
N GLY A 416 -7.89 -22.57 -19.15
CA GLY A 416 -7.98 -23.10 -20.52
C GLY A 416 -7.39 -22.19 -21.61
N HIS A 417 -6.74 -21.09 -21.23
CA HIS A 417 -6.07 -20.18 -22.16
C HIS A 417 -4.56 -20.38 -22.12
N VAL A 418 -3.93 -20.34 -23.31
CA VAL A 418 -2.47 -20.40 -23.47
C VAL A 418 -1.90 -18.99 -23.41
N LEU A 419 -1.09 -18.71 -22.41
CA LEU A 419 -0.47 -17.40 -22.16
C LEU A 419 1.00 -17.45 -22.60
N PRO A 420 1.38 -16.86 -23.75
CA PRO A 420 2.75 -16.90 -24.23
C PRO A 420 3.69 -16.02 -23.39
N PRO A 421 5.02 -16.25 -23.48
CA PRO A 421 6.04 -15.37 -22.94
C PRO A 421 5.80 -13.88 -23.22
N GLY A 422 6.09 -13.03 -22.23
CA GLY A 422 5.85 -11.59 -22.30
C GLY A 422 4.41 -11.14 -22.04
N THR A 423 3.48 -12.07 -21.83
CA THR A 423 2.12 -11.74 -21.36
C THR A 423 2.17 -11.22 -19.93
N ILE A 424 1.53 -10.08 -19.68
CA ILE A 424 1.38 -9.52 -18.34
C ILE A 424 0.12 -10.11 -17.71
N VAL A 425 0.26 -10.65 -16.50
CA VAL A 425 -0.83 -11.30 -15.78
C VAL A 425 -0.90 -10.79 -14.35
N GLY A 426 -2.08 -10.73 -13.77
CA GLY A 426 -2.21 -10.39 -12.36
C GLY A 426 -3.65 -10.37 -11.88
N CYS A 427 -3.81 -10.19 -10.58
CA CYS A 427 -5.11 -10.04 -9.94
C CYS A 427 -5.20 -8.64 -9.31
N SER A 428 -6.31 -7.96 -9.56
CA SER A 428 -6.66 -6.71 -8.86
C SER A 428 -7.14 -7.07 -7.45
N PRO A 429 -6.52 -6.54 -6.38
CA PRO A 429 -7.00 -6.77 -5.01
C PRO A 429 -8.49 -6.49 -4.82
N PRO A 430 -9.07 -5.32 -5.23
CA PRO A 430 -10.49 -5.08 -5.04
C PRO A 430 -11.40 -6.05 -5.81
N ALA A 431 -10.92 -6.68 -6.89
CA ALA A 431 -11.67 -7.69 -7.65
C ALA A 431 -11.59 -9.06 -6.96
N LEU A 432 -10.37 -9.54 -6.70
CA LEU A 432 -10.12 -10.83 -6.07
C LEU A 432 -10.78 -10.91 -4.68
N HIS A 433 -10.72 -9.81 -3.92
CA HIS A 433 -11.35 -9.70 -2.61
C HIS A 433 -12.88 -9.74 -2.65
N ARG A 434 -13.51 -9.58 -3.82
CA ARG A 434 -14.97 -9.65 -4.03
C ARG A 434 -15.39 -10.92 -4.77
N ASN A 435 -14.48 -11.87 -4.97
CA ASN A 435 -14.82 -13.13 -5.61
C ASN A 435 -15.82 -13.91 -4.74
N ARG A 436 -17.02 -14.15 -5.26
CA ARG A 436 -18.13 -14.78 -4.53
C ARG A 436 -17.92 -16.27 -4.24
N GLN A 437 -17.08 -16.97 -5.02
CA GLN A 437 -16.71 -18.35 -4.73
C GLN A 437 -15.85 -18.45 -3.46
N VAL A 438 -15.13 -17.38 -3.11
CA VAL A 438 -14.25 -17.35 -1.94
C VAL A 438 -14.87 -16.60 -0.76
N PHE A 439 -15.52 -15.47 -1.01
CA PHE A 439 -16.08 -14.61 0.03
C PHE A 439 -17.60 -14.74 0.19
N GLY A 440 -18.27 -15.62 -0.56
CA GLY A 440 -19.71 -15.80 -0.49
C GLY A 440 -20.51 -14.77 -1.32
N GLN A 441 -21.83 -14.93 -1.36
CA GLN A 441 -22.71 -14.08 -2.19
C GLN A 441 -22.71 -12.61 -1.75
N ASP A 442 -22.48 -12.38 -0.47
CA ASP A 442 -22.39 -11.08 0.19
C ASP A 442 -20.97 -10.49 0.14
N ALA A 443 -20.13 -10.91 -0.82
CA ALA A 443 -18.75 -10.45 -0.92
C ALA A 443 -18.61 -8.92 -1.13
N ASP A 444 -19.65 -8.25 -1.60
CA ASP A 444 -19.68 -6.79 -1.76
C ASP A 444 -20.05 -6.06 -0.46
N GLU A 445 -20.55 -6.75 0.57
CA GLU A 445 -21.03 -6.18 1.83
C GLU A 445 -19.95 -6.12 2.92
N PHE A 446 -20.06 -5.14 3.83
CA PHE A 446 -19.20 -5.03 5.00
C PHE A 446 -19.72 -5.90 6.13
N ARG A 447 -19.16 -7.11 6.25
CA ARG A 447 -19.54 -8.08 7.29
C ARG A 447 -18.31 -8.57 8.06
N PRO A 448 -17.86 -7.86 9.10
CA PRO A 448 -16.70 -8.25 9.90
C PRO A 448 -16.76 -9.70 10.41
N GLY A 449 -17.95 -10.18 10.78
CA GLY A 449 -18.19 -11.56 11.21
C GLY A 449 -17.71 -12.63 10.22
N ARG A 450 -17.44 -12.30 8.95
CA ARG A 450 -16.83 -13.25 7.99
C ARG A 450 -15.40 -13.70 8.36
N TRP A 451 -14.74 -13.01 9.28
CA TRP A 451 -13.40 -13.40 9.74
C TRP A 451 -13.44 -14.16 11.05
N LEU A 452 -14.63 -14.35 11.63
CA LEU A 452 -14.85 -14.95 12.94
C LEU A 452 -15.67 -16.24 12.79
N ASP A 453 -15.35 -17.25 13.57
CA ASP A 453 -16.08 -18.53 13.52
C ASP A 453 -17.44 -18.40 14.25
N ALA A 454 -17.47 -17.70 15.40
CA ALA A 454 -18.60 -17.64 16.33
C ALA A 454 -19.84 -16.84 15.86
N GLN A 455 -19.77 -16.06 14.77
CA GLN A 455 -20.88 -15.19 14.34
C GLN A 455 -21.61 -15.68 13.08
N ARG A 456 -21.33 -16.88 12.59
CA ARG A 456 -21.98 -17.39 11.38
C ARG A 456 -23.01 -18.44 11.75
N LYS A 457 -24.25 -18.25 11.27
CA LYS A 457 -25.38 -19.19 11.44
C LYS A 457 -25.04 -20.59 10.91
N GLU A 458 -24.19 -20.64 9.90
CA GLU A 458 -23.59 -21.86 9.36
C GLU A 458 -22.10 -21.81 9.72
N GLU A 459 -21.61 -22.79 10.48
CA GLU A 459 -20.17 -22.96 10.70
C GLU A 459 -19.50 -23.03 9.32
N LEU A 460 -18.73 -22.00 8.99
CA LEU A 460 -18.01 -21.96 7.72
C LEU A 460 -16.93 -23.05 7.78
N ASP A 461 -16.86 -23.90 6.75
CA ASP A 461 -15.79 -24.88 6.59
C ASP A 461 -14.44 -24.20 6.90
N PRO A 462 -13.66 -24.69 7.89
CA PRO A 462 -12.33 -24.16 8.21
C PRO A 462 -11.41 -24.03 6.98
N LEU A 463 -11.66 -24.80 5.91
CA LEU A 463 -10.99 -24.66 4.62
C LEU A 463 -11.26 -23.32 3.94
N GLN A 464 -12.50 -22.82 3.97
CA GLN A 464 -12.89 -21.58 3.30
C GLN A 464 -12.32 -20.34 4.00
N ARG A 465 -12.24 -20.33 5.34
CA ARG A 465 -11.52 -19.25 6.06
C ARG A 465 -10.05 -19.24 5.70
N ARG A 466 -9.39 -20.40 5.72
CA ARG A 466 -8.00 -20.53 5.28
C ARG A 466 -7.82 -20.09 3.83
N LEU A 467 -8.82 -20.30 2.98
CA LEU A 467 -8.83 -19.81 1.62
C LEU A 467 -8.89 -18.28 1.55
N MET A 468 -9.84 -17.65 2.25
CA MET A 468 -9.95 -16.19 2.33
C MET A 468 -8.64 -15.54 2.80
N GLU A 469 -7.98 -16.12 3.81
CA GLU A 469 -6.66 -15.69 4.29
C GLU A 469 -5.59 -15.80 3.20
N ARG A 470 -5.53 -16.95 2.53
CA ARG A 470 -4.46 -17.28 1.58
C ARG A 470 -4.48 -16.38 0.35
N ILE A 471 -5.66 -16.02 -0.15
CA ILE A 471 -5.78 -15.21 -1.38
C ILE A 471 -5.81 -13.70 -1.12
N ASN A 472 -5.78 -13.29 0.15
CA ASN A 472 -5.85 -11.88 0.52
C ASN A 472 -4.58 -11.14 0.08
N LEU A 473 -4.74 -10.15 -0.79
CA LEU A 473 -3.70 -9.31 -1.36
C LEU A 473 -3.51 -7.96 -0.64
N THR A 474 -4.12 -7.74 0.53
CA THR A 474 -3.94 -6.51 1.34
C THR A 474 -2.47 -6.18 1.58
N TRP A 475 -1.64 -7.22 1.75
CA TRP A 475 -0.19 -7.09 1.94
C TRP A 475 0.62 -7.50 0.70
N GLY A 476 -0.02 -7.68 -0.46
CA GLY A 476 0.58 -8.31 -1.64
C GLY A 476 0.63 -9.84 -1.56
N GLY A 477 1.18 -10.47 -2.61
CA GLY A 477 1.17 -11.92 -2.78
C GLY A 477 2.56 -12.52 -3.04
N GLY A 478 2.75 -13.74 -2.54
CA GLY A 478 3.95 -14.54 -2.81
C GLY A 478 5.22 -14.00 -2.17
N ALA A 479 6.35 -14.14 -2.86
CA ALA A 479 7.65 -13.65 -2.39
C ALA A 479 7.72 -12.11 -2.23
N ARG A 480 6.72 -11.36 -2.73
CA ARG A 480 6.69 -9.89 -2.76
C ARG A 480 5.74 -9.29 -1.71
N THR A 481 5.42 -10.03 -0.64
CA THR A 481 4.62 -9.51 0.47
C THR A 481 5.28 -8.27 1.13
N CYS A 482 4.43 -7.34 1.57
CA CYS A 482 4.77 -6.05 2.12
C CYS A 482 5.85 -6.15 3.21
N PRO A 483 6.97 -5.41 3.06
CA PRO A 483 8.02 -5.37 4.06
C PRO A 483 7.60 -4.86 5.43
N GLY A 484 6.76 -3.82 5.41
CA GLY A 484 6.36 -3.05 6.58
C GLY A 484 5.03 -3.52 7.17
N ARG A 485 4.56 -4.72 6.83
CA ARG A 485 3.27 -5.25 7.30
C ARG A 485 3.10 -5.09 8.81
N TYR A 486 4.04 -5.58 9.60
CA TYR A 486 3.92 -5.54 11.06
C TYR A 486 3.90 -4.11 11.62
N LEU A 487 4.63 -3.18 11.00
CA LEU A 487 4.61 -1.77 11.40
C LEU A 487 3.26 -1.13 11.07
N ALA A 488 2.72 -1.40 9.88
CA ALA A 488 1.42 -0.91 9.49
C ALA A 488 0.31 -1.50 10.36
N GLU A 489 0.36 -2.81 10.66
CA GLU A 489 -0.57 -3.46 11.59
C GLU A 489 -0.52 -2.80 12.97
N LEU A 490 0.67 -2.64 13.56
CA LEU A 490 0.84 -1.96 14.86
C LEU A 490 0.14 -0.59 14.87
N ILE A 491 0.40 0.25 13.87
CA ILE A 491 -0.16 1.60 13.79
C ILE A 491 -1.68 1.56 13.57
N VAL A 492 -2.16 0.78 12.60
CA VAL A 492 -3.58 0.74 12.23
C VAL A 492 -4.44 0.22 13.39
N TYR A 493 -4.07 -0.91 14.00
CA TYR A 493 -4.84 -1.47 15.11
C TYR A 493 -4.84 -0.53 16.33
N LYS A 494 -3.69 0.02 16.73
CA LYS A 494 -3.62 0.98 17.84
C LYS A 494 -4.47 2.22 17.57
N ALA A 495 -4.40 2.78 16.36
CA ALA A 495 -5.12 4.00 16.00
C ALA A 495 -6.63 3.80 16.06
N VAL A 496 -7.15 2.73 15.45
CA VAL A 496 -8.60 2.45 15.48
C VAL A 496 -9.09 2.22 16.91
N VAL A 497 -8.36 1.45 17.72
CA VAL A 497 -8.70 1.22 19.13
C VAL A 497 -8.66 2.54 19.92
N ALA A 498 -7.66 3.39 19.71
CA ALA A 498 -7.56 4.68 20.39
C ALA A 498 -8.72 5.63 20.02
N LEU A 499 -9.08 5.71 18.74
CA LEU A 499 -10.17 6.56 18.27
C LEU A 499 -11.52 6.08 18.80
N VAL A 500 -11.88 4.81 18.60
CA VAL A 500 -13.19 4.26 19.03
C VAL A 500 -13.35 4.27 20.56
N ARG A 501 -12.24 4.12 21.31
CA ARG A 501 -12.29 4.23 22.77
C ARG A 501 -12.74 5.62 23.24
N ASN A 502 -12.34 6.67 22.52
CA ASN A 502 -12.52 8.06 22.94
C ASN A 502 -13.72 8.75 22.30
N PHE A 503 -14.23 8.22 21.19
CA PHE A 503 -15.27 8.86 20.40
C PHE A 503 -16.39 7.88 20.01
N ASP A 504 -17.61 8.39 19.94
CA ASP A 504 -18.62 7.82 19.06
C ASP A 504 -18.39 8.40 17.65
N ILE A 505 -18.11 7.53 16.67
CA ILE A 505 -17.67 7.95 15.34
C ILE A 505 -18.82 7.74 14.36
N GLU A 506 -19.31 8.83 13.79
CA GLU A 506 -20.23 8.81 12.65
C GLU A 506 -19.42 9.12 11.40
N ALA A 507 -19.47 8.24 10.39
CA ALA A 507 -18.76 8.44 9.14
C ALA A 507 -19.72 8.36 7.95
N THR A 508 -19.56 9.29 7.01
CA THR A 508 -20.28 9.33 5.74
C THR A 508 -19.35 8.88 4.62
N MET A 509 -19.72 7.78 3.96
CA MET A 509 -19.01 7.29 2.78
C MET A 509 -19.35 8.17 1.57
N PRO A 510 -18.39 8.43 0.66
CA PRO A 510 -18.71 9.00 -0.63
C PRO A 510 -19.60 8.05 -1.43
N ALA A 511 -20.41 8.60 -2.34
CA ALA A 511 -21.15 7.78 -3.31
C ALA A 511 -20.17 6.90 -4.10
N GLU A 512 -20.59 5.68 -4.45
CA GLU A 512 -19.68 4.71 -5.08
C GLU A 512 -19.14 5.23 -6.42
N GLU A 513 -20.00 5.90 -7.18
CA GLU A 513 -19.68 6.55 -8.44
C GLU A 513 -18.72 7.74 -8.30
N ASP A 514 -18.44 8.21 -7.09
CA ASP A 514 -17.46 9.27 -6.79
C ASP A 514 -16.13 8.72 -6.26
N ILE A 515 -16.08 7.44 -5.92
CA ILE A 515 -14.83 6.79 -5.53
C ILE A 515 -13.92 6.65 -6.75
N ARG A 516 -12.70 7.17 -6.64
CA ARG A 516 -11.70 7.21 -7.71
C ARG A 516 -10.44 6.46 -7.26
N TYR A 517 -10.22 5.27 -7.81
CA TYR A 517 -9.05 4.45 -7.51
C TYR A 517 -8.01 4.50 -8.63
N TYR A 518 -6.75 4.64 -8.22
CA TYR A 518 -5.57 4.55 -9.08
C TYR A 518 -4.69 3.38 -8.58
N PHE A 519 -3.38 3.41 -8.83
CA PHE A 519 -2.46 2.46 -8.16
C PHE A 519 -2.69 2.47 -6.65
N LEU A 520 -2.63 3.66 -6.06
CA LEU A 520 -3.05 3.91 -4.70
C LEU A 520 -4.55 4.22 -4.67
N ALA A 521 -5.29 3.43 -3.92
CA ALA A 521 -6.71 3.58 -3.70
C ALA A 521 -6.96 4.34 -2.40
N MET A 522 -7.77 5.39 -2.46
CA MET A 522 -8.08 6.28 -1.33
C MET A 522 -9.57 6.58 -1.35
N LEU A 523 -10.21 6.55 -0.19
CA LEU A 523 -11.60 7.00 -0.01
C LEU A 523 -11.66 8.52 0.15
N ASN A 524 -11.29 9.25 -0.91
CA ASN A 524 -11.54 10.70 -0.95
C ASN A 524 -13.04 10.98 -0.83
N GLY A 525 -13.40 12.05 -0.12
CA GLY A 525 -14.80 12.42 0.12
C GLY A 525 -15.42 11.73 1.33
N ALA A 526 -14.73 10.80 1.99
CA ALA A 526 -15.17 10.29 3.28
C ALA A 526 -15.09 11.39 4.34
N ARG A 527 -16.19 11.58 5.08
CA ARG A 527 -16.33 12.58 6.15
C ARG A 527 -16.59 11.87 7.46
N ALA A 528 -16.17 12.46 8.57
CA ALA A 528 -16.45 11.89 9.90
C ALA A 528 -16.68 12.97 10.96
N ARG A 529 -17.50 12.63 11.95
CA ARG A 529 -17.68 13.37 13.19
C ARG A 529 -17.22 12.49 14.35
N PHE A 530 -16.40 13.07 15.23
CA PHE A 530 -15.86 12.41 16.41
C PHE A 530 -16.55 12.99 17.64
N HIS A 531 -17.65 12.37 18.08
CA HIS A 531 -18.41 12.83 19.24
C HIS A 531 -17.69 12.42 20.52
N VAL A 532 -17.29 13.41 21.32
CA VAL A 532 -16.63 13.17 22.60
C VAL A 532 -17.60 12.44 23.53
N ARG A 533 -17.14 11.34 24.13
CA ARG A 533 -17.93 10.65 25.14
C ARG A 533 -17.69 11.27 26.52
N ASP A 534 -18.75 11.79 27.13
CA ASP A 534 -18.76 12.02 28.57
C ASP A 534 -18.69 10.67 29.29
N ALA A 535 -17.74 10.50 30.20
CA ALA A 535 -17.46 9.22 30.86
C ALA A 535 -18.68 8.58 31.58
N GLY A 536 -19.82 9.27 31.69
CA GLY A 536 -21.03 8.83 32.40
C GLY A 536 -22.22 8.34 31.54
N THR A 537 -22.27 8.57 30.23
CA THR A 537 -23.45 8.16 29.43
C THR A 537 -23.30 6.74 28.87
N ARG A 538 -24.03 5.79 29.45
CA ARG A 538 -24.49 4.59 28.73
C ARG A 538 -25.71 5.00 27.92
N ARG A 539 -25.71 4.82 26.59
CA ARG A 539 -26.94 4.96 25.78
C ARG A 539 -28.02 4.11 26.43
N ARG A 540 -29.13 4.72 26.86
CA ARG A 540 -30.33 4.00 27.28
C ARG A 540 -30.69 3.09 26.11
N LYS A 541 -30.68 1.78 26.33
CA LYS A 541 -31.29 0.84 25.39
C LYS A 541 -32.74 1.28 25.26
N ASP A 542 -33.14 1.61 24.05
CA ASP A 542 -34.51 1.94 23.71
C ASP A 542 -35.42 0.85 24.27
N SER A 543 -36.17 1.22 25.31
CA SER A 543 -37.28 0.45 25.81
C SER A 543 -38.32 0.44 24.69
N LEU A 544 -38.41 -0.69 24.00
CA LEU A 544 -39.53 -1.03 23.13
C LEU A 544 -40.83 -0.70 23.87
N ASN A 545 -41.59 0.21 23.28
CA ASN A 545 -42.84 0.74 23.76
C ASN A 545 -43.81 -0.37 24.19
N THR A 546 -44.27 -0.26 25.43
CA THR A 546 -45.63 -0.60 25.85
C THR A 546 -46.65 0.14 25.01
N VAL A 547 -47.58 -0.58 24.36
CA VAL A 547 -49.04 -0.51 24.57
C VAL A 547 -49.61 -1.90 24.33
#